data_AF-A0A183T7L7-F1
#
_entry.id   AF-A0A183T7L7-F1
#
_cell.length_a   1.000
_cell.length_b   1.000
_cell.length_c   1.000
_cell.angle_alpha   90.00
_cell.angle_beta   90.00
_cell.angle_gamma   90.00
#
_symmetry.space_group_name_H-M   'P 1'
#
loop_
_entity.id
_entity.type
_entity.pdbx_description
1 polymer ?
#
loop_
_entity_poly.entity_id
_entity_poly.type
_entity_poly.pdbx_seq_one_letter_code
_entity_poly.pdbx_strand_id
1 'polypeptide(L)'
;MEVLKDWCYEAPFNVLSAPIKQTLEMGYKLDSRVLDVHNIDVHMGKMMEQGPVLIITFQAQQISCIRDSLGQVKEGDPEKVLRVTHVWALCRDQSEMNPWTAWRVLDIAMMPTEQWL
;
A
#
# COMPACT_ATOMS: atom_id res chain seq x y z
N MET A 1 7.27 5.98 -9.19
CA MET A 1 5.81 6.13 -9.36
C MET A 1 5.22 5.16 -10.39
N GLU A 2 6.00 4.70 -11.37
CA GLU A 2 5.55 3.79 -12.44
C GLU A 2 4.90 2.51 -11.88
N VAL A 3 5.57 1.81 -10.96
CA VAL A 3 5.02 0.59 -10.33
C VAL A 3 3.64 0.82 -9.71
N LEU A 4 3.45 1.92 -8.98
CA LEU A 4 2.15 2.22 -8.36
C LEU A 4 1.06 2.44 -9.42
N LYS A 5 1.41 3.05 -10.55
CA LYS A 5 0.49 3.30 -11.67
C LYS A 5 0.11 2.01 -12.39
N ASP A 6 1.04 1.07 -12.54
CA ASP A 6 0.79 -0.18 -13.26
C ASP A 6 -0.13 -1.13 -12.48
N TRP A 7 -0.05 -1.12 -11.15
CA TRP A 7 -0.77 -2.05 -10.28
C TRP A 7 -2.07 -1.50 -9.69
N CYS A 8 -2.40 -0.23 -9.88
CA CYS A 8 -3.60 0.40 -9.33
C CYS A 8 -4.57 0.84 -10.42
N TYR A 9 -5.87 0.79 -10.10
CA TYR A 9 -6.85 1.61 -10.80
C TYR A 9 -6.61 3.11 -10.50
N GLU A 10 -7.21 3.98 -11.31
CA GLU A 10 -6.99 5.43 -11.23
C GLU A 10 -7.30 6.00 -9.84
N ALA A 11 -8.44 5.62 -9.25
CA ALA A 11 -8.85 6.11 -7.94
C ALA A 11 -7.83 5.78 -6.82
N PRO A 12 -7.47 4.50 -6.56
CA PRO A 12 -6.45 4.18 -5.54
C PRO A 12 -5.08 4.74 -5.89
N PHE A 13 -4.69 4.81 -7.17
CA PHE A 13 -3.44 5.46 -7.58
C PHE A 13 -3.40 6.93 -7.15
N ASN A 14 -4.48 7.69 -7.37
CA ASN A 14 -4.53 9.10 -7.00
C ASN A 14 -4.43 9.30 -5.48
N VAL A 15 -5.15 8.49 -4.70
CA VAL A 15 -5.08 8.53 -3.23
C VAL A 15 -3.69 8.19 -2.71
N LEU A 16 -3.08 7.12 -3.21
CA LEU A 16 -1.76 6.65 -2.77
C LEU A 16 -0.62 7.57 -3.24
N SER A 17 -0.75 8.13 -4.44
CA SER A 17 0.30 8.95 -5.03
C SER A 17 0.37 10.37 -4.48
N ALA A 18 -0.75 10.92 -4.01
CA ALA A 18 -0.83 12.27 -3.49
C ALA A 18 0.19 12.56 -2.36
N PRO A 19 0.22 11.80 -1.25
CA PRO A 19 1.19 12.05 -0.18
C PRO A 19 2.63 11.86 -0.65
N ILE A 20 2.89 10.84 -1.49
CA ILE A 20 4.23 10.58 -2.05
C ILE A 20 4.73 11.77 -2.87
N LYS A 21 3.90 12.30 -3.77
CA LYS A 21 4.25 13.47 -4.60
C LYS A 21 4.51 14.69 -3.74
N GLN A 22 3.65 14.97 -2.76
CA GLN A 22 3.81 16.09 -1.85
C GLN A 22 5.14 16.00 -1.07
N THR A 23 5.50 14.83 -0.55
CA THR A 23 6.78 14.61 0.13
C THR A 23 7.97 14.91 -0.78
N LEU A 24 7.92 14.43 -2.03
CA LEU A 24 8.97 14.66 -3.02
C LEU A 24 9.09 16.14 -3.43
N GLU A 25 7.96 16.84 -3.60
CA GLU A 25 7.92 18.27 -3.93
C GLU A 25 8.52 19.14 -2.82
N MET A 26 8.37 18.72 -1.55
CA MET A 26 9.03 19.36 -0.40
C MET A 26 10.55 19.07 -0.31
N GLY A 27 11.10 18.27 -1.23
CA GLY A 27 12.51 17.87 -1.22
C GLY A 27 12.84 16.84 -0.13
N TYR A 28 11.83 16.18 0.44
CA TYR A 28 12.01 15.14 1.44
C TYR A 28 12.14 13.76 0.78
N LYS A 29 12.72 12.83 1.53
CA LYS A 29 12.95 11.44 1.14
C LYS A 29 12.07 10.52 1.96
N LEU A 30 11.35 9.63 1.28
CA LEU A 30 10.63 8.52 1.89
C LEU A 30 11.66 7.43 2.26
N ASP A 31 11.86 7.21 3.56
CA ASP A 31 12.78 6.21 4.09
C ASP A 31 12.05 5.06 4.80
N SER A 32 10.76 4.90 4.52
CA SER A 32 9.94 3.81 5.04
C SER A 32 10.36 2.46 4.45
N ARG A 33 10.24 1.38 5.23
CA ARG A 33 10.62 0.01 4.85
C ARG A 33 9.61 -1.00 5.36
N VAL A 34 9.23 -1.95 4.51
CA VAL A 34 8.50 -3.15 4.92
C VAL A 34 9.52 -4.19 5.37
N LEU A 35 9.34 -4.74 6.57
CA LEU A 35 10.25 -5.70 7.19
C LEU A 35 9.76 -7.14 7.01
N ASP A 36 8.45 -7.35 7.16
CA ASP A 36 7.82 -8.66 7.07
C ASP A 36 6.37 -8.53 6.59
N VAL A 37 5.87 -9.56 5.91
CA VAL A 37 4.48 -9.68 5.47
C VAL A 37 4.00 -11.10 5.74
N HIS A 38 2.96 -11.25 6.53
CA HIS A 38 2.49 -12.55 7.00
C HIS A 38 0.97 -12.59 7.16
N ASN A 39 0.43 -13.80 7.43
CA ASN A 39 -1.00 -14.06 7.60
C ASN A 39 -1.85 -13.55 6.42
N ILE A 40 -1.39 -13.78 5.19
CA ILE A 40 -2.15 -13.45 3.98
C ILE A 40 -3.31 -14.43 3.85
N ASP A 41 -4.53 -13.91 3.74
CA ASP A 41 -5.75 -14.70 3.57
C ASP A 41 -6.73 -14.01 2.60
N VAL A 42 -7.58 -14.81 1.96
CA VAL A 42 -8.68 -14.31 1.14
C VAL A 42 -9.91 -14.17 2.03
N HIS A 43 -10.25 -12.94 2.38
CA HIS A 43 -11.39 -12.67 3.26
C HIS A 43 -12.72 -12.94 2.57
N MET A 44 -12.90 -12.46 1.34
CA MET A 44 -14.09 -12.74 0.54
C MET A 44 -13.90 -12.45 -0.96
N GLY A 45 -14.78 -13.00 -1.79
CA GLY A 45 -14.93 -12.63 -3.20
C GLY A 45 -16.31 -12.04 -3.48
N LYS A 46 -16.39 -11.03 -4.35
CA LYS A 46 -17.66 -10.46 -4.81
C LYS A 46 -17.57 -9.92 -6.23
N MET A 47 -18.70 -9.90 -6.94
CA MET A 47 -18.81 -9.19 -8.21
C MET A 47 -19.06 -7.71 -7.95
N MET A 48 -18.34 -6.84 -8.65
CA MET A 48 -18.57 -5.39 -8.70
C MET A 48 -18.73 -4.95 -10.15
N GLU A 49 -19.06 -3.67 -10.37
CA GLU A 49 -19.18 -3.08 -11.71
C GLU A 49 -17.88 -3.22 -12.52
N GLN A 50 -16.72 -3.13 -11.84
CA GLN A 50 -15.40 -3.25 -12.45
C GLN A 50 -15.03 -4.70 -12.82
N GLY A 51 -15.69 -5.70 -12.24
CA GLY A 51 -15.40 -7.12 -12.45
C GLY A 51 -15.39 -7.96 -11.17
N PRO A 52 -14.85 -9.19 -11.24
CA PRO A 52 -14.64 -10.03 -10.07
C PRO A 52 -13.58 -9.43 -9.14
N VAL A 53 -13.93 -9.25 -7.86
CA VAL A 53 -13.06 -8.67 -6.83
C VAL A 53 -12.79 -9.68 -5.74
N LEU A 54 -11.51 -9.82 -5.38
CA LEU A 54 -11.07 -10.52 -4.17
C LEU A 54 -10.65 -9.50 -3.12
N ILE A 55 -11.17 -9.65 -1.91
CA ILE A 55 -10.73 -8.90 -0.75
C ILE A 55 -9.74 -9.78 0.00
N ILE A 56 -8.49 -9.33 0.11
CA ILE A 56 -7.44 -10.01 0.86
C ILE A 56 -7.13 -9.25 2.13
N THR A 57 -6.74 -9.99 3.17
CA THR A 57 -6.23 -9.41 4.41
C THR A 57 -4.86 -9.96 4.71
N PHE A 58 -3.97 -9.11 5.22
CA PHE A 58 -2.64 -9.53 5.65
C PHE A 58 -2.11 -8.59 6.73
N GLN A 59 -1.05 -9.03 7.42
CA GLN A 59 -0.31 -8.21 8.36
C GLN A 59 1.06 -7.88 7.79
N ALA A 60 1.49 -6.65 7.98
CA ALA A 60 2.84 -6.22 7.63
C ALA A 60 3.52 -5.57 8.84
N GLN A 61 4.80 -5.87 9.03
CA GLN A 61 5.68 -5.09 9.90
C GLN A 61 6.41 -4.07 9.05
N GLN A 62 6.38 -2.80 9.43
CA GLN A 62 7.03 -1.74 8.67
C GLN A 62 7.58 -0.65 9.58
N ILE A 63 8.65 0.00 9.12
CA ILE A 63 9.16 1.26 9.66
C ILE A 63 8.62 2.37 8.77
N SER A 64 8.05 3.41 9.36
CA SER A 64 7.62 4.61 8.65
C SER A 64 8.53 5.77 9.01
N CYS A 65 9.22 6.34 8.03
CA CYS A 65 10.14 7.45 8.25
C CYS A 65 10.24 8.34 7.01
N ILE A 66 10.18 9.65 7.22
CA ILE A 66 10.47 10.67 6.21
C ILE A 66 11.66 11.49 6.69
N ARG A 67 12.64 11.69 5.81
CA ARG A 67 13.85 12.48 6.10
C ARG A 67 13.95 13.70 5.20
N ASP A 68 14.55 14.75 5.71
CA ASP A 68 14.94 15.89 4.86
C ASP A 68 16.21 15.60 4.05
N SER A 69 16.64 16.60 3.28
CA SER A 69 17.86 16.53 2.46
C SER A 69 19.15 16.38 3.28
N LEU A 70 19.13 16.75 4.57
CA LEU A 70 20.24 16.60 5.51
C LEU A 70 20.21 15.26 6.26
N GLY A 71 19.19 14.42 6.02
CA GLY A 71 19.02 13.12 6.65
C GLY A 71 18.32 13.15 8.01
N GLN A 72 17.83 14.31 8.45
CA GLN A 72 17.12 14.46 9.72
C GLN A 72 15.70 13.92 9.58
N VAL A 73 15.22 13.23 10.62
CA VAL A 73 13.85 12.71 10.66
C VAL A 73 12.86 13.88 10.76
N LYS A 74 11.94 13.98 9.80
CA LYS A 74 10.84 14.95 9.79
C LYS A 74 9.52 14.34 10.23
N GLU A 75 9.30 13.06 9.91
CA GLU A 75 8.10 12.33 10.27
C GLU A 75 8.43 10.87 10.54
N GLY A 76 7.70 10.26 11.48
CA GLY A 76 7.88 8.88 11.89
C GLY A 76 9.05 8.66 12.84
N ASP A 77 9.43 7.40 13.00
CA ASP A 77 10.53 6.97 13.89
C ASP A 77 11.26 5.80 13.20
N PRO A 78 12.55 5.95 12.87
CA PRO A 78 13.31 4.93 12.16
C PRO A 78 13.57 3.65 13.00
N GLU A 79 13.42 3.71 14.32
CA GLU A 79 13.64 2.57 15.22
C GLU A 79 12.33 1.89 15.63
N LYS A 80 11.18 2.53 15.37
CA LYS A 80 9.86 2.00 15.73
C LYS A 80 9.32 1.09 14.63
N VAL A 81 9.17 -0.19 14.96
CA VAL A 81 8.45 -1.16 14.11
C VAL A 81 6.95 -1.02 14.34
N LEU A 82 6.20 -0.74 13.28
CA LEU A 82 4.75 -0.69 13.27
C LEU A 82 4.19 -1.99 12.71
N ARG A 83 3.21 -2.57 13.41
CA ARG A 83 2.39 -3.65 12.85
C ARG A 83 1.16 -3.03 12.20
N VAL A 84 0.93 -3.32 10.93
CA VAL A 84 -0.18 -2.77 10.15
C VAL A 84 -1.03 -3.91 9.62
N THR A 85 -2.33 -3.85 9.90
CA THR A 85 -3.31 -4.74 9.27
C THR A 85 -3.77 -4.12 7.97
N HIS A 86 -3.63 -4.86 6.87
CA HIS A 86 -4.00 -4.43 5.53
C HIS A 86 -5.26 -5.17 5.07
N VAL A 87 -6.14 -4.43 4.40
CA VAL A 87 -7.31 -4.97 3.68
C VAL A 87 -7.27 -4.43 2.26
N TRP A 88 -7.05 -5.28 1.27
CA TRP A 88 -6.89 -4.85 -0.13
C TRP A 88 -7.99 -5.48 -1.00
N ALA A 89 -8.65 -4.66 -1.80
CA ALA A 89 -9.57 -5.11 -2.83
C ALA A 89 -8.81 -5.20 -4.17
N LEU A 90 -8.70 -6.41 -4.70
CA LEU A 90 -8.05 -6.71 -5.98
C LEU A 90 -9.11 -7.05 -7.02
N CYS A 91 -9.18 -6.27 -8.09
CA CYS A 91 -10.11 -6.51 -9.20
C CYS A 91 -9.39 -7.20 -10.35
N ARG A 92 -10.02 -8.24 -10.92
CA ARG A 92 -9.50 -8.96 -12.07
C ARG A 92 -9.91 -8.27 -13.37
N ASP A 93 -8.94 -7.82 -14.15
CA ASP A 93 -9.10 -7.40 -15.54
C ASP A 93 -9.42 -8.63 -16.41
N GLN A 94 -10.63 -8.66 -16.97
CA GLN A 94 -11.10 -9.77 -17.80
C GLN A 94 -10.53 -9.75 -19.22
N SER A 95 -9.96 -8.62 -19.66
CA SER A 95 -9.33 -8.48 -20.97
C SER A 95 -7.88 -8.93 -21.00
N GLU A 96 -7.23 -8.98 -19.84
CA GLU A 96 -5.85 -9.46 -19.70
C GLU A 96 -5.80 -11.00 -19.80
N MET A 97 -5.05 -11.48 -20.79
CA MET A 97 -4.89 -12.91 -21.07
C MET A 97 -3.89 -13.56 -20.11
N ASN A 98 -2.89 -12.81 -19.65
CA ASN A 98 -1.92 -13.32 -18.68
C ASN A 98 -2.52 -13.28 -17.26
N PRO A 99 -2.83 -14.43 -16.64
CA PRO A 99 -3.46 -14.46 -15.33
C PRO A 99 -2.60 -13.82 -14.21
N TRP A 100 -1.27 -13.74 -14.39
CA TRP A 100 -0.35 -13.17 -13.40
C TRP A 100 -0.37 -11.65 -13.34
N THR A 101 -0.81 -10.98 -14.41
CA THR A 101 -0.88 -9.51 -14.52
C THR A 101 -2.33 -9.00 -14.57
N ALA A 102 -3.30 -9.91 -14.53
CA ALA A 102 -4.71 -9.58 -14.62
C ALA A 102 -5.29 -8.93 -13.34
N TRP A 103 -4.54 -8.76 -12.26
CA TRP A 103 -5.06 -8.23 -11.01
C TRP A 103 -4.52 -6.83 -10.72
N ARG A 104 -5.42 -5.89 -10.43
CA ARG A 104 -5.08 -4.53 -10.03
C ARG A 104 -5.80 -4.13 -8.74
N VAL A 105 -5.15 -3.29 -7.95
CA VAL A 105 -5.70 -2.72 -6.71
C VAL A 105 -6.85 -1.77 -7.05
N LEU A 106 -8.02 -2.07 -6.51
CA LEU A 106 -9.23 -1.27 -6.62
C LEU A 106 -9.42 -0.35 -5.40
N ASP A 107 -9.07 -0.85 -4.22
CA ASP A 107 -9.16 -0.09 -2.96
C ASP A 107 -8.24 -0.72 -1.89
N ILE A 108 -7.85 0.09 -0.92
CA ILE A 108 -7.04 -0.37 0.22
C ILE A 108 -7.47 0.31 1.52
N ALA A 109 -7.33 -0.44 2.61
CA ALA A 109 -7.34 0.10 3.96
C ALA A 109 -6.10 -0.40 4.71
N MET A 110 -5.52 0.49 5.52
CA MET A 110 -4.36 0.21 6.38
C MET A 110 -4.67 0.66 7.80
N MET A 111 -4.52 -0.23 8.76
CA MET A 111 -4.79 0.03 10.18
C MET A 111 -3.52 -0.25 10.99
N PRO A 112 -2.73 0.78 11.32
CA PRO A 112 -1.59 0.61 12.21
C PRO A 112 -2.08 0.28 13.61
N THR A 113 -1.46 -0.73 14.22
CA THR A 113 -1.68 -1.10 15.62
C THR A 113 -0.49 -0.59 16.42
N GLU A 114 -0.71 0.44 17.24
CA GLU A 114 0.32 0.87 18.20
C GLU A 114 0.38 -0.13 19.35
N GLN A 115 1.50 -0.86 19.47
CA GLN A 115 1.80 -1.59 20.69
C GLN A 115 2.37 -0.59 21.71
N TRP A 116 1.55 -0.23 22.69
CA TRP A 116 2.04 0.34 23.95
C TRP A 116 2.73 -0.80 24.69
N LEU A 117 4.06 -0.81 24.71
CA LEU A 117 4.83 -1.56 25.70
C LEU A 117 5.00 -0.70 26.96
#